data_AF-A0A9Q1AES4-F1
#
_entry.id   AF-A0A9Q1AES4-F1
#
_cell.length_a   1.000
_cell.length_b   1.000
_cell.length_c   1.000
_cell.angle_alpha   90.00
_cell.angle_beta   90.00
_cell.angle_gamma   90.00
#
_symmetry.space_group_name_H-M   'P 1'
#
loop_
_entity.id
_entity.type
_entity.pdbx_description
1 polymer ?
#
loop_
_entity_poly.entity_id
_entity_poly.type
_entity_poly.pdbx_seq_one_letter_code
_entity_poly.pdbx_strand_id
1 'polypeptide(L)'
;MARIKPQALLNQSKKKKGPARISATTILICNLVVVVIILSLVATYRHWSQRSRNQTGSGLSTLEDTADSFADSKKYDLPGYAILNTSKGYITVELYKDGSPMIVDKFLDLCQKGYFKGMPFRHVIKHYVIQAGHSEGLGAAEDWTKKGKLHSRLATSPKQEAFMIGTSKTRDNTGFELFITTAPIPDLNDKILVFGRAVKGN
;
A
#
# COMPACT_ATOMS: atom_id res chain seq x y z
N MET A 1 73.31 36.80 29.52
CA MET A 1 72.09 36.37 30.25
C MET A 1 71.32 37.61 30.70
N ALA A 2 70.35 38.07 29.91
CA ALA A 2 69.53 39.25 30.25
C ALA A 2 68.30 38.80 31.05
N ARG A 3 68.23 39.24 32.32
CA ARG A 3 67.04 39.10 33.18
C ARG A 3 65.91 39.94 32.59
N ILE A 4 64.94 39.28 31.96
CA ILE A 4 63.69 39.92 31.55
C ILE A 4 62.98 40.40 32.83
N LYS A 5 62.77 41.72 32.94
CA LYS A 5 62.10 42.35 34.09
C LYS A 5 60.70 41.73 34.28
N PRO A 6 60.32 41.31 35.50
CA PRO A 6 59.02 40.66 35.77
C PRO A 6 57.80 41.56 35.46
N GLN A 7 58.04 42.85 35.27
CA GLN A 7 57.02 43.85 34.91
C GLN A 7 56.48 43.67 33.47
N ALA A 8 57.27 43.13 32.54
CA ALA A 8 56.83 42.90 31.16
C ALA A 8 55.83 41.74 31.06
N LEU A 9 55.99 40.69 31.89
CA LEU A 9 55.07 39.56 31.98
C LEU A 9 53.74 39.94 32.67
N LEU A 10 53.80 40.82 33.68
CA LEU A 10 52.60 41.33 34.36
C LEU A 10 51.71 42.19 33.46
N ASN A 11 52.29 42.97 32.55
CA ASN A 11 51.53 43.76 31.58
C ASN A 11 50.91 42.92 30.45
N GLN A 12 51.47 41.76 30.11
CA GLN A 12 50.83 40.81 29.18
C GLN A 12 49.65 40.06 29.82
N SER A 13 49.68 39.82 31.13
CA SER A 13 48.61 39.14 31.87
C SER A 13 47.31 39.96 31.98
N LYS A 14 47.41 41.30 32.03
CA LYS A 14 46.23 42.18 32.14
C LYS A 14 45.46 42.37 30.83
N LYS A 15 45.94 41.84 29.70
CA LYS A 15 45.21 41.87 28.42
C LYS A 15 44.34 40.62 28.24
N LYS A 16 43.72 40.11 29.30
CA LYS A 16 42.56 39.22 29.14
C LYS A 16 41.39 40.07 28.67
N LYS A 17 41.13 40.03 27.36
CA LYS A 17 39.86 40.50 26.79
C LYS A 17 38.74 39.88 27.63
N GLY A 18 37.97 40.73 28.32
CA GLY A 18 36.78 40.27 29.05
C GLY A 18 35.85 39.49 28.11
N PRO A 19 34.93 38.67 28.66
CA PRO A 19 34.02 37.87 27.84
C PRO A 19 33.39 38.79 26.80
N ALA A 20 33.63 38.49 25.52
CA ALA A 20 33.15 39.30 24.42
C ALA A 20 31.64 39.46 24.62
N ARG A 21 31.19 40.69 24.88
CA ARG A 21 29.77 41.00 25.00
C ARG A 21 29.16 40.58 23.67
N ILE A 22 28.40 39.49 23.68
CA ILE A 22 27.80 38.95 22.47
C ILE A 22 26.95 40.08 21.90
N SER A 23 27.35 40.59 20.73
CA SER A 23 26.66 41.73 20.12
C SER A 23 25.23 41.30 19.83
N ALA A 24 24.26 42.20 20.03
CA ALA A 24 22.85 41.92 19.72
C ALA A 24 22.71 41.42 18.27
N THR A 25 23.54 41.92 17.36
CA THR A 25 23.65 41.46 15.97
C THR A 25 24.06 39.97 15.87
N THR A 26 25.00 39.51 16.68
CA THR A 26 25.42 38.10 16.74
C THR A 26 24.29 37.20 17.26
N ILE A 27 23.51 37.66 18.24
CA ILE A 27 22.34 36.92 18.76
C ILE A 27 21.27 36.81 17.69
N LEU A 28 20.99 37.90 16.96
CA LEU A 28 20.04 37.90 15.85
C LEU A 28 20.48 36.97 14.71
N ILE A 29 21.77 36.99 14.36
CA ILE A 29 22.34 36.10 13.34
C ILE A 29 22.24 34.64 13.79
N CYS A 30 22.58 34.32 15.05
CA CYS A 30 22.45 32.96 15.56
C CYS A 30 20.99 32.46 15.52
N ASN A 31 20.02 33.30 15.90
CA ASN A 31 18.60 32.94 15.81
C ASN A 31 18.17 32.72 14.35
N LEU A 32 18.59 33.58 13.43
CA LEU A 32 18.31 33.41 12.00
C LEU A 32 18.87 32.08 11.47
N VAL A 33 20.10 31.74 11.83
CA VAL A 33 20.74 30.48 11.44
C VAL A 33 19.98 29.28 12.00
N VAL A 34 19.57 29.33 13.27
CA VAL A 34 18.75 28.26 13.88
C VAL A 34 17.41 28.09 13.16
N VAL A 35 16.74 29.20 12.81
CA VAL A 35 15.48 29.16 12.04
C VAL A 35 15.69 28.56 10.66
N VAL A 36 16.77 28.92 9.95
CA VAL A 36 17.09 28.36 8.63
C VAL A 36 17.38 26.86 8.71
N ILE A 37 18.09 26.41 9.76
CA ILE A 37 18.35 24.98 10.01
C ILE A 37 17.04 24.24 10.28
N ILE A 38 16.17 24.78 11.12
CA ILE A 38 14.84 24.20 11.41
C ILE A 38 14.00 24.14 10.14
N LEU A 39 13.97 25.21 9.33
CA LEU A 39 13.24 25.23 8.06
C LEU A 39 13.80 24.21 7.07
N SER A 40 15.12 24.03 7.02
CA SER A 40 15.77 23.04 6.16
C SER A 40 15.47 21.62 6.63
N LEU A 41 15.46 21.37 7.94
CA LEU A 41 15.06 20.09 8.53
C LEU A 41 13.57 19.81 8.27
N VAL A 42 12.69 20.80 8.44
CA VAL A 42 11.25 20.68 8.16
C VAL A 42 11.00 20.50 6.67
N ALA A 43 11.72 21.19 5.79
CA ALA A 43 11.61 21.03 4.35
C ALA A 43 12.11 19.65 3.91
N THR A 44 13.23 19.17 4.47
CA THR A 44 13.76 17.82 4.21
C THR A 44 12.83 16.75 4.77
N TYR A 45 12.28 16.97 5.97
CA TYR A 45 11.29 16.09 6.59
C TYR A 45 9.99 16.06 5.80
N ARG A 46 9.47 17.21 5.36
CA ARG A 46 8.28 17.30 4.51
C ARG A 46 8.55 16.68 3.14
N HIS A 47 9.68 16.95 2.51
CA HIS A 47 10.05 16.36 1.23
C HIS A 47 10.20 14.83 1.35
N TRP A 48 10.81 14.33 2.43
CA TRP A 48 10.89 12.90 2.71
C TRP A 48 9.54 12.30 3.09
N SER A 49 8.71 12.98 3.87
CA SER A 49 7.34 12.58 4.20
C SER A 49 6.45 12.54 2.95
N GLN A 50 6.66 13.45 2.00
CA GLN A 50 5.92 13.52 0.74
C GLN A 50 6.46 12.49 -0.28
N ARG A 51 7.77 12.19 -0.26
CA ARG A 51 8.35 11.05 -0.99
C ARG A 51 7.91 9.71 -0.39
N SER A 52 7.77 9.63 0.93
CA SER A 52 7.16 8.51 1.63
C SER A 52 5.67 8.43 1.33
N ARG A 53 4.95 9.55 1.16
CA ARG A 53 3.56 9.53 0.66
C ARG A 53 3.45 9.05 -0.81
N ASN A 54 4.51 9.18 -1.60
CA ASN A 54 4.59 8.65 -2.96
C ASN A 54 5.20 7.22 -3.05
N GLN A 55 5.78 6.68 -1.97
CA GLN A 55 6.33 5.30 -1.90
C GLN A 55 5.56 4.38 -0.92
N THR A 56 4.78 4.94 0.00
CA THR A 56 3.77 4.31 0.86
C THR A 56 2.37 4.48 0.23
N GLY A 57 2.32 4.46 -1.10
CA GLY A 57 1.11 4.20 -1.89
C GLY A 57 1.04 2.75 -2.39
N SER A 58 2.00 1.90 -2.02
CA SER A 58 2.05 0.51 -2.47
C SER A 58 2.72 -0.39 -1.41
N GLY A 59 1.95 -0.81 -0.41
CA GLY A 59 2.46 -1.70 0.64
C GLY A 59 1.76 -1.47 1.98
N LEU A 60 0.45 -1.65 2.00
CA LEU A 60 -0.40 -1.65 3.20
C LEU A 60 0.18 -2.57 4.27
N SER A 61 0.61 -2.05 5.42
CA SER A 61 0.78 -2.78 6.68
C SER A 61 -0.16 -2.18 7.72
N THR A 62 -1.46 -2.41 7.55
CA THR A 62 -2.46 -2.21 8.61
C THR A 62 -3.65 -3.10 8.26
N LEU A 63 -3.76 -4.25 8.90
CA LEU A 63 -5.00 -5.04 8.93
C LEU A 63 -5.57 -5.12 10.36
N GLU A 64 -5.05 -4.37 11.32
CA GLU A 64 -5.55 -4.45 12.71
C GLU A 64 -5.82 -3.10 13.40
N ASP A 65 -5.56 -1.94 12.79
CA ASP A 65 -5.85 -0.63 13.42
C ASP A 65 -6.56 0.35 12.47
N THR A 66 -7.67 -0.06 11.85
CA THR A 66 -8.56 0.88 11.16
C THR A 66 -10.02 0.46 11.32
N ALA A 67 -10.43 0.19 12.56
CA ALA A 67 -11.85 0.14 12.93
C ALA A 67 -12.41 1.54 13.27
N ASP A 68 -11.54 2.51 13.58
CA ASP A 68 -11.93 3.87 13.96
C ASP A 68 -11.18 4.89 13.08
N SER A 69 -11.88 5.44 12.07
CA SER A 69 -11.60 6.71 11.33
C SER A 69 -11.88 6.66 9.82
N PHE A 70 -12.87 5.87 9.38
CA PHE A 70 -13.58 6.13 8.11
C PHE A 70 -15.10 5.96 8.26
N ALA A 71 -15.63 6.24 9.45
CA ALA A 71 -17.06 6.27 9.75
C ALA A 71 -17.72 7.61 9.37
N ASP A 72 -17.28 8.24 8.28
CA ASP A 72 -18.05 9.27 7.59
C ASP A 72 -17.78 9.18 6.09
N SER A 73 -18.13 8.03 5.50
CA SER A 73 -18.24 7.92 4.05
C SER A 73 -19.72 7.94 3.71
N LYS A 74 -20.14 9.04 3.08
CA LYS A 74 -21.41 9.14 2.37
C LYS A 74 -21.68 7.82 1.65
N LYS A 75 -22.90 7.32 1.79
CA LYS A 75 -23.46 6.19 1.05
C LYS A 75 -23.43 6.53 -0.45
N TYR A 76 -22.28 6.36 -1.11
CA TYR A 76 -22.19 6.52 -2.55
C TYR A 76 -23.04 5.41 -3.16
N ASP A 77 -23.89 5.79 -4.12
CA ASP A 77 -24.74 4.87 -4.89
C ASP A 77 -23.84 4.09 -5.87
N LEU A 78 -22.99 3.23 -5.30
CA LEU A 78 -22.05 2.40 -6.06
C LEU A 78 -22.89 1.44 -6.92
N PRO A 79 -22.41 1.01 -8.10
CA PRO A 79 -23.14 0.04 -8.91
C PRO A 79 -23.16 -1.33 -8.20
N GLY A 80 -24.32 -1.96 -8.07
CA GLY A 80 -24.47 -3.30 -7.47
C GLY A 80 -23.96 -4.43 -8.36
N TYR A 81 -23.83 -4.16 -9.66
CA TYR A 81 -23.42 -5.12 -10.67
C TYR A 81 -22.33 -4.55 -11.58
N ALA A 82 -21.46 -5.43 -12.07
CA ALA A 82 -20.48 -5.15 -13.11
C ALA A 82 -20.64 -6.15 -14.25
N ILE A 83 -20.34 -5.71 -15.48
CA ILE A 83 -20.34 -6.58 -16.67
C ILE A 83 -18.91 -6.73 -17.16
N LEU A 84 -18.41 -7.96 -17.13
CA LEU A 84 -17.13 -8.32 -17.73
C LEU A 84 -17.37 -8.68 -19.20
N ASN A 85 -16.85 -7.87 -20.11
CA ASN A 85 -16.84 -8.17 -21.54
C ASN A 85 -15.60 -9.01 -21.87
N THR A 86 -15.80 -10.27 -22.22
CA THR A 86 -14.72 -11.20 -22.56
C THR A 86 -14.80 -11.62 -24.02
N SER A 87 -13.73 -12.20 -24.55
CA SER A 87 -13.70 -12.75 -25.92
C SER A 87 -14.67 -13.91 -26.14
N LYS A 88 -15.22 -14.49 -25.05
CA LYS A 88 -16.18 -15.61 -25.10
C LYS A 88 -17.61 -15.19 -24.79
N GLY A 89 -17.85 -13.94 -24.40
CA GLY A 89 -19.18 -13.47 -24.02
C GLY A 89 -19.15 -12.54 -22.82
N TYR A 90 -20.34 -12.19 -22.34
CA TYR A 90 -20.53 -11.30 -21.21
C TYR A 90 -20.74 -12.11 -19.93
N ILE A 91 -20.12 -11.65 -18.85
CA ILE A 91 -20.32 -12.19 -17.51
C ILE A 91 -20.85 -11.06 -16.62
N THR A 92 -22.04 -11.24 -16.06
CA THR A 92 -22.62 -10.33 -15.08
C THR A 92 -22.18 -10.74 -13.69
N VAL A 93 -21.64 -9.78 -12.96
CA VAL A 93 -21.05 -9.95 -11.62
C VAL A 93 -21.84 -9.11 -10.63
N GLU A 94 -22.35 -9.73 -9.59
CA GLU A 94 -22.88 -9.04 -8.41
C GLU A 94 -21.73 -8.69 -7.47
N LEU A 95 -21.67 -7.45 -7.00
CA LEU A 95 -20.59 -6.93 -6.15
C LEU A 95 -21.03 -6.89 -4.68
N TYR A 96 -20.22 -7.47 -3.79
CA TYR A 96 -20.46 -7.56 -2.36
C TYR A 96 -19.93 -6.35 -1.61
N LYS A 97 -20.60 -5.21 -1.76
CA LYS A 97 -20.19 -3.95 -1.12
C LYS A 97 -20.17 -4.02 0.39
N ASP A 98 -21.17 -4.66 0.99
CA ASP A 98 -21.28 -4.75 2.44
C ASP A 98 -20.19 -5.65 3.05
N GLY A 99 -19.74 -6.67 2.30
CA GLY A 99 -18.73 -7.62 2.75
C GLY A 99 -17.29 -7.19 2.47
N SER A 100 -17.03 -6.41 1.42
CA SER A 100 -15.68 -6.03 1.00
C SER A 100 -15.63 -4.65 0.31
N PRO A 101 -16.06 -3.56 0.98
CA PRO A 101 -16.26 -2.24 0.36
C PRO A 101 -14.96 -1.69 -0.24
N MET A 102 -13.84 -1.77 0.49
CA MET A 102 -12.55 -1.26 0.02
C MET A 102 -12.04 -1.94 -1.25
N ILE A 103 -12.31 -3.24 -1.42
CA ILE A 103 -11.89 -3.99 -2.60
C ILE A 103 -12.81 -3.68 -3.78
N VAL A 104 -14.12 -3.56 -3.53
CA VAL A 104 -15.09 -3.14 -4.54
C VAL A 104 -14.75 -1.74 -5.06
N ASP A 105 -14.45 -0.79 -4.19
CA ASP A 105 -14.07 0.57 -4.58
C ASP A 105 -12.80 0.58 -5.44
N LYS A 106 -11.78 -0.20 -5.03
CA LYS A 106 -10.55 -0.35 -5.82
C LYS A 106 -10.83 -0.98 -7.18
N PHE A 107 -11.68 -2.00 -7.24
CA PHE A 107 -12.08 -2.64 -8.49
C PHE A 107 -12.77 -1.64 -9.43
N LEU A 108 -13.71 -0.85 -8.91
CA LEU A 108 -14.44 0.15 -9.67
C LEU A 108 -13.53 1.27 -10.20
N ASP A 109 -12.60 1.77 -9.38
CA ASP A 109 -11.59 2.75 -9.79
C ASP A 109 -10.72 2.21 -10.95
N LEU A 110 -10.30 0.95 -10.87
CA LEU A 110 -9.53 0.30 -11.93
C LEU A 110 -10.36 0.07 -13.20
N CYS A 111 -11.65 -0.25 -13.08
CA CYS A 111 -12.57 -0.33 -14.21
C CYS A 111 -12.69 1.02 -14.93
N GLN A 112 -12.85 2.12 -14.19
CA GLN A 112 -12.95 3.47 -14.76
C GLN A 112 -11.65 3.88 -15.49
N LYS A 113 -10.50 3.45 -14.96
CA LYS A 113 -9.19 3.66 -15.59
C LYS A 113 -8.92 2.76 -16.79
N GLY A 114 -9.83 1.82 -17.11
CA GLY A 114 -9.66 0.87 -18.21
C GLY A 114 -8.58 -0.18 -17.96
N TYR A 115 -8.19 -0.42 -16.70
CA TYR A 115 -7.10 -1.33 -16.32
C TYR A 115 -7.29 -2.76 -16.84
N PHE A 116 -8.53 -3.24 -16.86
CA PHE A 116 -8.88 -4.60 -17.30
C PHE A 116 -8.97 -4.75 -18.83
N LYS A 117 -8.86 -3.67 -19.60
CA LYS A 117 -9.02 -3.71 -21.06
C LYS A 117 -7.85 -4.47 -21.69
N GLY A 118 -8.18 -5.56 -22.39
CA GLY A 118 -7.16 -6.43 -23.01
C GLY A 118 -6.43 -7.33 -22.01
N MET A 119 -6.89 -7.41 -20.76
CA MET A 119 -6.32 -8.33 -19.77
C MET A 119 -6.58 -9.79 -20.19
N PRO A 120 -5.53 -10.61 -20.36
CA PRO A 120 -5.70 -12.02 -20.72
C PRO A 120 -6.05 -12.87 -19.50
N PHE A 121 -6.81 -13.95 -19.75
CA PHE A 121 -6.89 -15.08 -18.83
C PHE A 121 -5.62 -15.91 -18.97
N ARG A 122 -4.70 -15.77 -18.01
CA ARG A 122 -3.38 -16.42 -18.05
C ARG A 122 -3.47 -17.91 -17.68
N HIS A 123 -4.26 -18.24 -16.66
CA HIS A 123 -4.41 -19.61 -16.17
C HIS A 123 -5.88 -19.99 -16.07
N VAL A 124 -6.22 -21.14 -16.64
CA VAL A 124 -7.57 -21.74 -16.59
C VAL A 124 -7.41 -23.16 -16.07
N ILE A 125 -7.71 -23.37 -14.79
CA ILE A 125 -7.63 -24.69 -14.16
C ILE A 125 -9.06 -25.21 -14.00
N LYS A 126 -9.37 -26.29 -14.72
CA LYS A 126 -10.71 -26.89 -14.73
C LYS A 126 -11.13 -27.29 -13.32
N HIS A 127 -12.38 -26.97 -12.96
CA HIS A 127 -12.96 -27.24 -11.63
C HIS A 127 -12.16 -26.64 -10.47
N TYR A 128 -11.44 -25.56 -10.73
CA TYR A 128 -10.66 -24.85 -9.74
C TYR A 128 -10.82 -23.35 -9.94
N VAL A 129 -9.84 -22.68 -10.53
CA VAL A 129 -9.83 -21.22 -10.66
C VAL A 129 -9.39 -20.78 -12.05
N ILE A 130 -9.97 -19.68 -12.50
CA ILE A 130 -9.52 -18.90 -13.65
C ILE A 130 -8.82 -17.66 -13.11
N GLN A 131 -7.58 -17.42 -13.54
CA GLN A 131 -6.80 -16.24 -13.18
C GLN A 131 -6.64 -15.33 -14.41
N ALA A 132 -7.03 -14.06 -14.25
CA ALA A 132 -6.77 -12.98 -15.20
C ALA A 132 -5.84 -11.95 -14.57
N GLY A 133 -4.87 -11.46 -15.33
CA GLY A 133 -3.87 -10.53 -14.82
C GLY A 133 -2.72 -10.28 -15.79
N HIS A 134 -1.89 -9.29 -15.47
CA HIS A 134 -0.74 -8.96 -16.30
C HIS A 134 0.53 -9.74 -15.92
N SER A 135 0.60 -10.30 -14.70
CA SER A 135 1.77 -11.04 -14.20
C SER A 135 2.18 -12.16 -15.16
N GLU A 136 3.46 -12.15 -15.56
CA GLU A 136 4.08 -13.15 -16.44
C GLU A 136 4.72 -14.32 -15.69
N GLY A 137 4.64 -14.32 -14.36
CA GLY A 137 5.18 -15.39 -13.51
C GLY A 137 4.31 -16.64 -13.48
N LEU A 138 4.73 -17.63 -12.68
CA LEU A 138 4.04 -18.92 -12.47
C LEU A 138 2.56 -18.77 -12.02
N GLY A 139 2.15 -17.57 -11.61
CA GLY A 139 0.77 -17.23 -11.25
C GLY A 139 0.40 -17.79 -9.87
N ALA A 140 -0.31 -17.00 -9.07
CA ALA A 140 -0.74 -17.45 -7.74
C ALA A 140 -1.60 -18.73 -7.82
N ALA A 141 -2.37 -18.91 -8.90
CA ALA A 141 -3.18 -20.12 -9.12
C ALA A 141 -2.34 -21.40 -9.22
N GLU A 142 -1.18 -21.36 -9.88
CA GLU A 142 -0.33 -22.54 -10.03
C GLU A 142 0.38 -22.89 -8.71
N ASP A 143 0.85 -21.88 -7.97
CA ASP A 143 1.43 -22.05 -6.65
C ASP A 143 0.43 -22.65 -5.66
N TRP A 144 -0.82 -22.20 -5.71
CA TRP A 144 -1.88 -22.74 -4.87
C TRP A 144 -2.23 -24.18 -5.23
N THR A 145 -2.16 -24.53 -6.52
CA THR A 145 -2.38 -25.90 -7.01
C THR A 145 -1.26 -26.84 -6.55
N LYS A 146 0.00 -26.39 -6.62
CA LYS A 146 1.16 -27.16 -6.15
C LYS A 146 1.11 -27.40 -4.64
N LYS A 147 0.77 -26.37 -3.85
CA LYS A 147 0.64 -26.48 -2.39
C LYS A 147 -0.61 -27.26 -1.96
N GLY A 148 -1.72 -27.14 -2.69
CA GLY A 148 -2.99 -27.83 -2.39
C GLY A 148 -2.90 -29.36 -2.52
N LYS A 149 -2.06 -29.88 -3.44
CA LYS A 149 -1.79 -31.33 -3.55
C LYS A 149 -1.17 -31.95 -2.30
N LEU A 150 -0.54 -31.16 -1.42
CA LEU A 150 0.08 -31.65 -0.18
C LEU A 150 -0.92 -31.73 1.00
N HIS A 151 -2.06 -31.03 0.92
CA HIS A 151 -3.03 -30.90 2.01
C HIS A 151 -4.41 -31.50 1.66
N SER A 152 -4.48 -32.53 0.81
CA SER A 152 -5.75 -33.13 0.38
C SER A 152 -6.42 -34.04 1.44
N ARG A 153 -6.29 -33.72 2.72
CA ARG A 153 -7.01 -34.42 3.78
C ARG A 153 -7.31 -33.43 4.90
N LEU A 154 -8.61 -33.24 5.16
CA LEU A 154 -9.20 -32.48 6.26
C LEU A 154 -9.45 -30.99 5.98
N ALA A 155 -10.67 -30.67 5.54
CA ALA A 155 -11.59 -29.83 6.31
C ALA A 155 -12.90 -29.65 5.53
N THR A 156 -13.93 -30.36 5.97
CA THR A 156 -15.31 -30.00 5.66
C THR A 156 -15.62 -28.71 6.42
N SER A 157 -15.63 -27.57 5.73
CA SER A 157 -16.07 -26.28 6.26
C SER A 157 -17.07 -25.65 5.28
N PRO A 158 -18.10 -24.93 5.76
CA PRO A 158 -19.37 -24.80 5.07
C PRO A 158 -19.40 -23.63 4.07
N LYS A 159 -20.24 -23.78 3.04
CA LYS A 159 -20.70 -22.75 2.10
C LYS A 159 -19.61 -22.06 1.28
N GLN A 160 -19.07 -22.76 0.29
CA GLN A 160 -18.59 -22.07 -0.90
C GLN A 160 -19.44 -22.43 -2.08
N GLU A 161 -19.87 -21.39 -2.76
CA GLU A 161 -20.58 -21.50 -4.01
C GLU A 161 -19.57 -21.34 -5.15
N ALA A 162 -19.82 -22.03 -6.26
CA ALA A 162 -19.05 -21.80 -7.48
C ALA A 162 -19.27 -20.36 -7.98
N PHE A 163 -18.37 -19.89 -8.85
CA PHE A 163 -18.47 -18.60 -9.52
C PHE A 163 -18.25 -17.37 -8.63
N MET A 164 -17.51 -17.54 -7.54
CA MET A 164 -17.04 -16.40 -6.74
C MET A 164 -15.93 -15.67 -7.45
N ILE A 165 -15.93 -14.35 -7.32
CA ILE A 165 -14.94 -13.45 -7.92
C ILE A 165 -14.16 -12.76 -6.82
N GLY A 166 -12.84 -12.76 -6.97
CA GLY A 166 -11.96 -12.20 -5.96
C GLY A 166 -10.62 -11.74 -6.52
N THR A 167 -9.82 -11.16 -5.63
CA THR A 167 -8.42 -10.79 -5.89
C THR A 167 -7.51 -11.54 -4.95
N SER A 168 -6.25 -11.72 -5.33
CA SER A 168 -5.25 -12.30 -4.42
C SER A 168 -5.13 -11.46 -3.14
N LYS A 169 -4.98 -12.14 -2.00
CA LYS A 169 -4.65 -11.53 -0.70
C LYS A 169 -3.15 -11.23 -0.58
N THR A 170 -2.32 -11.82 -1.45
CA THR A 170 -0.86 -11.68 -1.39
C THR A 170 -0.46 -10.23 -1.65
N ARG A 171 0.51 -9.73 -0.87
CA ARG A 171 1.04 -8.35 -0.96
C ARG A 171 2.06 -8.19 -2.08
N ASP A 172 1.86 -8.88 -3.18
CA ASP A 172 2.75 -8.72 -4.32
C ASP A 172 2.36 -7.42 -5.02
N ASN A 173 3.34 -6.56 -5.26
CA ASN A 173 3.15 -5.22 -5.82
C ASN A 173 2.78 -5.25 -7.32
N THR A 174 2.20 -6.35 -7.79
CA THR A 174 2.08 -6.76 -9.19
C THR A 174 0.75 -6.33 -9.84
N GLY A 175 -0.07 -5.56 -9.14
CA GLY A 175 -1.33 -5.02 -9.65
C GLY A 175 -2.57 -5.72 -9.09
N PHE A 176 -3.70 -5.61 -9.81
CA PHE A 176 -4.96 -6.24 -9.41
C PHE A 176 -5.20 -7.47 -10.29
N GLU A 177 -5.08 -8.65 -9.69
CA GLU A 177 -5.37 -9.91 -10.36
C GLU A 177 -6.82 -10.33 -10.10
N LEU A 178 -7.51 -10.78 -11.15
CA LEU A 178 -8.89 -11.24 -11.07
C LEU A 178 -8.92 -12.77 -11.02
N PHE A 179 -9.53 -13.32 -9.98
CA PHE A 179 -9.77 -14.75 -9.85
C PHE A 179 -11.25 -15.05 -9.94
N ILE A 180 -11.62 -16.06 -10.71
CA ILE A 180 -12.99 -16.57 -10.82
C ILE A 180 -12.96 -18.05 -10.46
N THR A 181 -13.67 -18.44 -9.40
CA THR A 181 -13.78 -19.85 -9.02
C THR A 181 -14.78 -20.57 -9.91
N THR A 182 -14.48 -21.81 -10.30
CA THR A 182 -15.39 -22.64 -11.11
C THR A 182 -15.98 -23.81 -10.31
N ALA A 183 -15.53 -23.98 -9.07
CA ALA A 183 -16.02 -24.96 -8.11
C ALA A 183 -15.89 -24.40 -6.67
N PRO A 184 -16.58 -24.98 -5.68
CA PRO A 184 -16.32 -24.74 -4.25
C PRO A 184 -14.91 -25.19 -3.85
N ILE A 185 -14.09 -24.29 -3.29
CA ILE A 185 -12.66 -24.56 -3.00
C ILE A 185 -12.27 -23.95 -1.64
N PRO A 186 -12.40 -24.71 -0.52
CA PRO A 186 -12.24 -24.15 0.83
C PRO A 186 -10.84 -23.60 1.07
N ASP A 187 -9.84 -24.26 0.48
CA ASP A 187 -8.42 -23.91 0.57
C ASP A 187 -8.05 -22.55 -0.05
N LEU A 188 -8.97 -21.91 -0.78
CA LEU A 188 -8.76 -20.61 -1.43
C LEU A 188 -9.21 -19.43 -0.56
N ASN A 189 -9.98 -19.65 0.51
CA ASN A 189 -10.49 -18.58 1.37
C ASN A 189 -9.38 -17.75 2.00
N ASP A 190 -8.29 -18.39 2.43
CA ASP A 190 -7.18 -17.69 3.04
C ASP A 190 -6.29 -16.97 2.02
N LYS A 191 -6.52 -17.20 0.73
CA LYS A 191 -5.65 -16.78 -0.38
C LYS A 191 -6.29 -15.73 -1.26
N ILE A 192 -7.62 -15.71 -1.35
CA ILE A 192 -8.40 -14.78 -2.18
C ILE A 192 -9.33 -13.95 -1.30
N LEU A 193 -9.38 -12.66 -1.57
CA LEU A 193 -10.40 -11.76 -1.07
C LEU A 193 -11.56 -11.74 -2.06
N VAL A 194 -12.68 -12.38 -1.69
CA VAL A 194 -13.90 -12.42 -2.50
C VAL A 194 -14.64 -11.09 -2.39
N PHE A 195 -14.93 -10.46 -3.51
CA PHE A 195 -15.65 -9.18 -3.56
C PHE A 195 -16.92 -9.23 -4.42
N GLY A 196 -17.24 -10.38 -5.00
CA GLY A 196 -18.45 -10.55 -5.79
C GLY A 196 -18.65 -11.97 -6.27
N ARG A 197 -19.68 -12.15 -7.10
CA ARG A 197 -20.07 -13.44 -7.69
C ARG A 197 -20.60 -13.26 -9.10
N ALA A 198 -20.25 -14.16 -10.01
CA ALA A 198 -20.89 -14.21 -11.31
C ALA A 198 -22.29 -14.82 -11.19
N VAL A 199 -23.30 -14.06 -11.63
CA VAL A 199 -24.72 -14.43 -11.54
C VAL A 199 -25.31 -14.81 -12.90
N LYS A 200 -24.69 -14.37 -13.99
CA LYS A 200 -25.13 -14.67 -15.36
C LYS A 200 -23.94 -14.70 -16.32
N GLY A 201 -23.92 -15.67 -17.22
CA GLY A 201 -23.00 -15.73 -18.36
C GLY A 201 -23.76 -16.11 -19.62
N ASN A 202 -23.33 -15.60 -20.77
CA ASN A 202 -23.80 -16.01 -22.10
C ASN A 202 -22.77 -16.92 -22.78
#